data_AF-X1CNP6-F1
#
_entry.id   AF-X1CNP6-F1
#
_cell.length_a   1.000
_cell.length_b   1.000
_cell.length_c   1.000
_cell.angle_alpha   90.00
_cell.angle_beta   90.00
_cell.angle_gamma   90.00
#
_symmetry.space_group_name_H-M   'P 1'
#
loop_
_entity.id
_entity.type
_entity.pdbx_description
1 polymer ?
#
loop_
_entity_poly.entity_id
_entity_poly.type
_entity_poly.pdbx_seq_one_letter_code
_entity_poly.pdbx_strand_id
1 'polypeptide(L)' 'INRLGDGLDMMKFYHENSQIKHWEPTDNLYIDYQKEIIVGKFVDRERPTYSESYKKWLGE' A
#
# COMPACT_ATOMS: atom_id res chain seq x y z
N ILE A 1 -13.95 21.54 -22.25
CA ILE A 1 -13.83 21.60 -20.77
C ILE A 1 -12.38 21.36 -20.40
N ASN A 2 -11.74 22.33 -19.75
CA ASN A 2 -10.34 22.24 -19.31
C ASN A 2 -10.20 21.10 -18.29
N ARG A 3 -9.42 20.06 -18.62
CA ARG A 3 -9.11 18.89 -17.75
C ARG A 3 -8.10 19.20 -16.64
N LEU A 4 -7.77 20.48 -16.45
CA LEU A 4 -6.82 20.98 -15.45
C LEU A 4 -7.32 20.84 -14.00
N GLY A 5 -8.64 20.66 -13.80
CA GLY A 5 -9.20 20.33 -12.48
C GLY A 5 -8.96 18.87 -12.11
N ASP A 6 -9.33 17.92 -12.99
CA ASP A 6 -9.36 16.49 -12.67
C ASP A 6 -8.02 15.92 -12.15
N GLY A 7 -6.91 16.20 -12.85
CA GLY A 7 -5.59 15.71 -12.43
C GLY A 7 -5.01 16.44 -11.21
N LEU A 8 -5.19 17.76 -11.13
CA LEU A 8 -4.66 18.56 -10.02
C LEU A 8 -5.45 18.31 -8.73
N ASP A 9 -6.77 18.22 -8.83
CA ASP A 9 -7.66 17.95 -7.70
C ASP A 9 -7.45 16.54 -7.17
N MET A 10 -7.19 15.57 -8.05
CA MET A 10 -6.79 14.21 -7.63
C MET A 10 -5.46 14.21 -6.87
N MET A 11 -4.46 14.97 -7.32
CA MET A 11 -3.17 15.06 -6.63
C MET A 11 -3.31 15.75 -5.26
N LYS A 12 -4.11 16.82 -5.19
CA LYS A 12 -4.44 17.48 -3.90
C LYS A 12 -5.16 16.51 -2.97
N PHE A 13 -6.16 15.78 -3.46
CA PHE A 13 -6.87 14.78 -2.69
C PHE A 13 -5.92 13.76 -2.07
N TYR A 14 -5.03 13.14 -2.86
CA TYR A 14 -4.06 12.17 -2.34
C TYR A 14 -3.09 12.81 -1.34
N HIS A 15 -2.63 14.03 -1.59
CA HIS A 15 -1.73 14.72 -0.65
C HIS A 15 -2.41 15.04 0.68
N GLU A 16 -3.65 15.54 0.66
CA GLU A 16 -4.41 15.95 1.85
C GLU A 16 -4.95 14.76 2.64
N ASN A 17 -5.31 13.66 1.96
CA ASN A 17 -5.93 12.49 2.59
C ASN A 17 -4.92 11.37 2.88
N SER A 18 -3.64 11.51 2.52
CA SER A 18 -2.63 10.53 2.91
C SER A 18 -2.15 10.75 4.34
N GLN A 19 -2.28 9.73 5.19
CA GLN A 19 -1.81 9.75 6.57
C GLN A 19 -0.66 8.77 6.74
N ILE A 20 0.51 9.26 7.16
CA ILE A 20 1.67 8.40 7.39
C ILE A 20 1.51 7.68 8.73
N LYS A 21 1.39 6.35 8.72
CA LYS A 21 1.44 5.49 9.90
C LYS A 21 2.26 4.24 9.61
N HIS A 22 3.39 4.11 10.30
CA HIS A 22 4.22 2.91 10.23
C HIS A 22 3.73 1.86 11.22
N TRP A 23 3.85 0.60 10.83
CA TRP A 23 3.53 -0.58 11.65
C TRP A 23 2.07 -0.67 12.11
N GLU A 24 1.16 0.03 11.42
CA GLU A 24 -0.27 -0.10 11.64
C GLU A 24 -0.73 -1.54 11.36
N PRO A 25 -1.58 -2.15 12.21
CA PRO A 25 -2.15 -3.47 11.97
C PRO A 25 -2.86 -3.54 10.62
N THR A 26 -2.66 -4.63 9.88
CA THR A 26 -3.23 -4.80 8.54
C THR A 26 -4.76 -4.76 8.51
N ASP A 27 -5.41 -5.09 9.62
CA ASP A 27 -6.87 -5.06 9.77
C ASP A 27 -7.42 -3.62 9.73
N ASN A 28 -6.58 -2.63 10.04
CA ASN A 28 -6.94 -1.20 10.04
C ASN A 28 -6.57 -0.48 8.73
N LEU A 29 -5.94 -1.18 7.77
CA LEU A 29 -5.44 -0.59 6.52
C LEU A 29 -6.45 -0.62 5.37
N TYR A 30 -7.72 -0.85 5.67
CA TYR A 30 -8.78 -0.86 4.66
C TYR A 30 -8.90 0.52 3.98
N ILE A 31 -8.82 0.54 2.65
CA ILE A 31 -9.04 1.75 1.85
C ILE A 31 -10.52 1.84 1.52
N ASP A 32 -11.17 2.89 2.03
CA ASP A 32 -12.58 3.17 1.81
C ASP A 32 -12.77 4.37 0.85
N TYR A 33 -13.96 4.51 0.28
CA TYR A 33 -14.25 5.57 -0.67
C TYR A 33 -14.22 6.95 0.01
N GLN A 34 -13.40 7.86 -0.53
CA GLN A 34 -13.23 9.24 -0.05
C GLN A 34 -12.82 9.36 1.44
N LYS A 35 -12.13 8.35 2.00
CA LYS A 35 -11.54 8.41 3.34
C LYS A 35 -10.02 8.56 3.29
N GLU A 36 -9.43 8.79 4.46
CA GLU A 36 -7.99 8.85 4.64
C GLU A 36 -7.31 7.55 4.17
N ILE A 37 -6.17 7.72 3.50
CA ILE A 37 -5.34 6.64 2.98
C ILE A 37 -4.14 6.52 3.90
N ILE A 38 -4.06 5.41 4.64
CA ILE A 38 -2.90 5.14 5.49
C ILE A 38 -1.75 4.70 4.60
N VAL A 39 -0.62 5.40 4.68
CA VAL A 39 0.61 5.10 3.94
C VAL A 39 1.75 4.84 4.93
N GLY A 40 2.65 3.92 4.61
CA GLY A 40 3.76 3.59 5.50
C GLY A 40 4.37 2.23 5.24
N LYS A 41 5.16 1.78 6.21
CA LYS A 41 5.75 0.44 6.25
C LYS A 41 4.88 -0.40 7.17
N PHE A 42 4.22 -1.43 6.65
CA PHE A 42 3.21 -2.19 7.41
C PHE A 42 3.73 -3.53 7.91
N VAL A 43 4.25 -4.34 7.00
CA VAL A 43 4.77 -5.69 7.31
C VAL A 43 6.17 -5.80 6.73
N ASP A 44 7.10 -6.17 7.59
CA ASP A 44 8.46 -6.51 7.20
C ASP A 44 8.83 -7.83 7.88
N ARG A 45 8.87 -8.89 7.09
CA ARG A 45 9.21 -10.22 7.54
C ARG A 45 9.97 -10.93 6.45
N GLU A 46 10.97 -11.68 6.86
CA GLU A 46 11.67 -12.57 5.96
C GLU A 46 10.72 -13.71 5.56
N ARG A 47 10.58 -13.89 4.25
CA ARG A 47 9.85 -15.02 3.65
C ARG A 47 10.76 -15.63 2.59
N PRO A 48 10.73 -16.97 2.45
CA PRO A 48 11.49 -17.59 1.39
C PRO A 48 11.02 -17.02 0.06
N THR A 49 11.99 -16.73 -0.79
CA THR A 49 11.75 -16.43 -2.19
C THR A 49 11.06 -17.61 -2.87
N TYR A 50 10.51 -17.37 -4.05
CA TYR A 50 9.92 -18.43 -4.86
C TYR A 50 10.93 -19.57 -5.11
N SER A 51 12.17 -19.23 -5.47
CA SER A 51 13.22 -20.20 -5.79
C SER A 51 13.62 -21.07 -4.59
N GLU A 52 13.75 -20.49 -3.39
CA GLU A 52 14.03 -21.24 -2.17
C GLU A 52 12.89 -22.20 -1.82
N SER A 53 11.66 -21.72 -1.95
CA SER A 53 10.47 -22.55 -1.74
C SER A 53 10.38 -23.70 -2.76
N TYR A 54 10.75 -23.44 -4.01
CA TYR A 54 10.74 -24.42 -5.09
C TYR A 54 11.80 -25.51 -4.91
N LYS A 55 13.04 -25.15 -4.55
CA LYS A 55 14.11 -26.11 -4.23
C LYS A 55 13.72 -27.01 -3.05
N LYS A 56 13.19 -26.39 -1.99
CA LYS A 56 12.65 -27.12 -0.84
C LYS A 56 11.56 -28.11 -1.24
N TRP A 57 10.69 -27.74 -2.19
CA TRP A 57 9.64 -28.64 -2.69
C TRP A 57 10.21 -29.80 -3.52
N LEU A 58 11.26 -29.57 -4.31
CA LEU A 58 11.99 -30.61 -5.04
C LEU A 58 12.77 -31.57 -4.13
N GLY A 59 12.94 -31.24 -2.85
CA GLY A 59 13.72 -32.04 -1.90
C GLY A 59 15.23 -31.87 -2.04
N GLU A 60 15.66 -30.80 -2.73
CA GLU A 60 17.07 -30.36 -2.82
C GLU A 60 17.47 -29.48 -1.63
#